data_AF-B9NY62-F1
#
_entry.id   AF-B9NY62-F1
#
_cell.length_a   1.000
_cell.length_b   1.000
_cell.length_c   1.000
_cell.angle_alpha   90.00
_cell.angle_beta   90.00
_cell.angle_gamma   90.00
#
_symmetry.space_group_name_H-M   'P 1'
#
loop_
_entity.id
_entity.type
_entity.pdbx_description
1 polymer ?
#
loop_
_entity_poly.entity_id
_entity_poly.type
_entity_poly.pdbx_seq_one_letter_code
_entity_poly.pdbx_strand_id
1 'polypeptide(L)'
;MEELNCPNCGARCSILLMQIKVTTCASCGTTLMINDAQVRSVGKQGEMHDAPLLFGLGDQVVLGRTSTTILGHARYSYGRGFWDEFCGVDPEGGSCWISVDEGDVVRQVRLKDEDAPKIRPPFKAGETLDFDASDFTVTEVETAECIALRGQFDEMLQVGETHRFVNASAGDEALLSGEFWDGNAIWFFGRWYDPFDVKVERQT
;
A
#
# COMPACT_ATOMS: atom_id res chain seq x y z
N MET A 1 7.34 5.73 -20.43
CA MET A 1 7.46 6.60 -19.24
C MET A 1 6.69 7.85 -19.56
N GLU A 2 5.56 8.04 -18.91
CA GLU A 2 4.73 9.24 -19.07
C GLU A 2 5.30 10.33 -18.15
N GLU A 3 5.39 11.56 -18.64
CA GLU A 3 5.84 12.70 -17.85
C GLU A 3 4.67 13.66 -17.65
N LEU A 4 4.43 14.01 -16.39
CA LEU A 4 3.41 14.98 -16.00
C LEU A 4 4.09 16.19 -15.36
N ASN A 5 3.49 17.37 -15.52
CA ASN A 5 3.95 18.56 -14.80
C ASN A 5 3.05 18.82 -13.60
N CYS A 6 3.65 19.08 -12.44
CA CYS A 6 2.92 19.46 -11.25
C CYS A 6 2.17 20.79 -11.51
N PRO A 7 0.84 20.84 -11.39
CA PRO A 7 0.07 22.06 -11.63
C PRO A 7 0.35 23.17 -10.60
N ASN A 8 0.95 22.82 -9.44
CA ASN A 8 1.25 23.76 -8.37
C ASN A 8 2.61 24.49 -8.57
N CYS A 9 3.65 23.78 -9.04
CA CYS A 9 5.00 24.34 -9.14
C CYS A 9 5.68 24.18 -10.51
N GLY A 10 5.06 23.47 -11.47
CA GLY A 10 5.60 23.22 -12.80
C GLY A 10 6.72 22.17 -12.87
N ALA A 11 7.12 21.56 -11.74
CA ALA A 11 8.13 20.52 -11.73
C ALA A 11 7.65 19.27 -12.48
N ARG A 12 8.60 18.56 -13.13
CA ARG A 12 8.32 17.28 -13.80
C ARG A 12 8.13 16.17 -12.78
N CYS A 13 7.17 15.30 -13.06
CA CYS A 13 6.84 14.11 -12.30
C CYS A 13 6.90 12.92 -13.27
N SER A 14 7.92 12.07 -13.12
CA SER A 14 8.08 10.85 -13.91
C SER A 14 7.15 9.76 -13.39
N ILE A 15 6.35 9.18 -14.28
CA ILE A 15 5.41 8.11 -13.94
C ILE A 15 6.02 6.77 -14.33
N LEU A 16 6.14 5.91 -13.32
CA LEU A 16 6.72 4.56 -13.41
C LEU A 16 5.66 3.48 -13.21
N LEU A 17 4.61 3.77 -12.44
CA LEU A 17 3.52 2.84 -12.18
C LEU A 17 2.49 2.88 -13.32
N MET A 18 2.18 1.73 -13.91
CA MET A 18 1.32 1.66 -15.10
C MET A 18 -0.13 2.07 -14.83
N GLN A 19 -0.68 1.70 -13.68
CA GLN A 19 -2.05 2.02 -13.26
C GLN A 19 -2.05 3.05 -12.13
N ILE A 20 -1.24 4.10 -12.29
CA ILE A 20 -1.14 5.16 -11.28
C ILE A 20 -2.47 5.87 -11.06
N LYS A 21 -2.82 6.09 -9.79
CA LYS A 21 -3.96 6.90 -9.37
C LYS A 21 -3.52 8.13 -8.57
N VAL A 22 -2.47 8.00 -7.77
CA VAL A 22 -1.93 9.07 -6.92
C VAL A 22 -0.42 9.18 -7.05
N THR A 23 0.10 10.41 -7.06
CA THR A 23 1.54 10.65 -6.83
C THR A 23 1.80 11.92 -6.04
N THR A 24 2.96 12.02 -5.40
CA THR A 24 3.40 13.27 -4.76
C THR A 24 4.53 13.94 -5.54
N CYS A 25 4.45 15.27 -5.65
CA CYS A 25 5.50 16.04 -6.29
C CYS A 25 6.72 16.14 -5.36
N ALA A 26 7.85 15.54 -5.75
CA ALA A 26 9.09 15.59 -4.97
C ALA A 26 9.62 17.03 -4.74
N SER A 27 9.24 17.99 -5.59
CA SER A 27 9.70 19.38 -5.49
C SER A 27 8.94 20.20 -4.44
N CYS A 28 7.61 20.09 -4.39
CA CYS A 28 6.78 20.94 -3.52
C CYS A 28 5.87 20.16 -2.55
N GLY A 29 5.89 18.83 -2.59
CA GLY A 29 5.09 17.97 -1.70
C GLY A 29 3.58 17.99 -1.97
N THR A 30 3.15 18.50 -3.13
CA THR A 30 1.74 18.47 -3.53
C THR A 30 1.33 17.04 -3.90
N THR A 31 0.20 16.59 -3.36
CA THR A 31 -0.46 15.34 -3.75
C THR A 31 -1.27 15.56 -5.02
N LEU A 32 -1.04 14.70 -6.01
CA LEU A 32 -1.62 14.74 -7.34
C LEU A 32 -2.48 13.50 -7.55
N MET A 33 -3.77 13.70 -7.86
CA MET A 33 -4.64 12.63 -8.36
C MET A 33 -4.62 12.62 -9.89
N ILE A 34 -4.58 11.43 -10.46
CA ILE A 34 -4.52 11.17 -11.91
C ILE A 34 -5.78 10.40 -12.31
N ASN A 35 -6.65 11.02 -13.09
CA ASN A 35 -7.87 10.40 -13.64
C ASN A 35 -7.94 10.66 -15.14
N ASP A 36 -7.98 9.62 -15.98
CA ASP A 36 -8.27 9.72 -17.43
C ASP A 36 -7.58 10.90 -18.14
N ALA A 37 -6.26 11.03 -17.93
CA ALA A 37 -5.38 12.09 -18.44
C ALA A 37 -5.52 13.49 -17.80
N GLN A 38 -6.28 13.63 -16.72
CA GLN A 38 -6.34 14.85 -15.91
C GLN A 38 -5.50 14.70 -14.63
N VAL A 39 -4.61 15.66 -14.40
CA VAL A 39 -3.86 15.78 -13.14
C VAL A 39 -4.48 16.89 -12.31
N ARG A 40 -4.87 16.57 -11.07
CA ARG A 40 -5.43 17.56 -10.13
C ARG A 40 -4.63 17.57 -8.84
N SER A 41 -4.39 18.76 -8.31
CA SER A 41 -3.85 18.94 -6.95
C SER A 41 -4.98 18.75 -5.95
N VAL A 42 -4.74 17.89 -4.95
CA VAL A 42 -5.81 17.48 -4.01
C VAL A 42 -5.43 17.69 -2.55
N GLY A 43 -4.19 18.12 -2.30
CA GLY A 43 -3.72 18.40 -0.96
C GLY A 43 -2.21 18.41 -0.89
N LYS A 44 -1.71 18.28 0.34
CA LYS A 44 -0.30 18.07 0.63
C LYS A 44 -0.08 16.63 1.06
N GLN A 45 1.14 16.18 0.87
CA GLN A 45 1.57 14.82 1.14
C GLN A 45 1.68 14.43 2.64
N GLY A 46 1.28 15.32 3.56
CA GLY A 46 1.47 15.12 5.00
C GLY A 46 2.94 15.27 5.44
N GLU A 47 3.18 15.16 6.75
CA GLU A 47 4.53 15.12 7.32
C GLU A 47 4.92 13.68 7.61
N MET A 48 5.89 13.16 6.86
CA MET A 48 6.49 11.86 7.15
C MET A 48 7.61 12.08 8.17
N HIS A 49 7.35 11.76 9.43
CA HIS A 49 8.34 11.89 10.51
C HIS A 49 9.52 10.93 10.32
N ASP A 50 10.71 11.39 10.75
CA ASP A 50 11.96 10.62 10.69
C ASP A 50 11.89 9.42 11.65
N ALA A 51 11.50 8.27 11.10
CA ALA A 51 11.65 6.96 11.72
C ALA A 51 12.59 6.11 10.84
N PRO A 52 13.40 5.21 11.41
CA PRO A 52 14.20 4.29 10.62
C PRO A 52 13.30 3.46 9.71
N LEU A 53 13.54 3.52 8.40
CA LEU A 53 12.84 2.71 7.40
C LEU A 53 13.73 1.55 6.94
N LEU A 54 13.15 0.37 6.75
CA LEU A 54 13.86 -0.78 6.17
C LEU A 54 14.36 -0.47 4.76
N PHE A 55 13.54 0.21 3.96
CA PHE A 55 13.82 0.62 2.58
C PHE A 55 13.03 1.89 2.25
N GLY A 56 13.41 2.57 1.17
CA GLY A 56 12.80 3.82 0.72
C GLY A 56 12.40 3.80 -0.75
N LEU A 57 11.87 4.92 -1.21
CA LEU A 57 11.52 5.13 -2.63
C LEU A 57 12.76 4.91 -3.52
N GLY A 58 12.56 4.16 -4.60
CA GLY A 58 13.60 3.82 -5.58
C GLY A 58 14.43 2.58 -5.24
N ASP A 59 14.41 2.12 -3.99
CA ASP A 59 15.08 0.88 -3.59
C ASP A 59 14.40 -0.33 -4.25
N GLN A 60 15.18 -1.37 -4.54
CA GLN A 60 14.67 -2.69 -4.91
C GLN A 60 14.71 -3.61 -3.69
N VAL A 61 13.55 -4.11 -3.30
CA VAL A 61 13.37 -5.00 -2.14
C VAL A 61 13.15 -6.42 -2.64
N VAL A 62 13.91 -7.36 -2.11
CA VAL A 62 13.81 -8.79 -2.43
C VAL A 62 13.28 -9.55 -1.22
N LEU A 63 12.14 -10.23 -1.41
CA LEU A 63 11.44 -11.04 -0.41
C LEU A 63 11.25 -12.46 -0.96
N GLY A 64 12.02 -13.41 -0.44
CA GLY A 64 12.07 -14.78 -0.94
C GLY A 64 12.51 -14.83 -2.41
N ARG A 65 11.56 -15.16 -3.31
CA ARG A 65 11.78 -15.21 -4.78
C ARG A 65 11.20 -14.01 -5.52
N THR A 66 10.55 -13.10 -4.80
CA THR A 66 9.92 -11.91 -5.38
C THR A 66 10.84 -10.70 -5.22
N SER A 67 10.78 -9.78 -6.17
CA SER A 67 11.42 -8.47 -6.04
C SER A 67 10.40 -7.38 -6.33
N THR A 68 10.56 -6.24 -5.66
CA THR A 68 9.67 -5.09 -5.77
C THR A 68 10.52 -3.83 -5.83
N THR A 69 10.36 -3.03 -6.88
CA THR A 69 10.91 -1.67 -6.93
C THR A 69 9.93 -0.73 -6.24
N ILE A 70 10.38 -0.04 -5.19
CA ILE A 70 9.51 0.80 -4.35
C ILE A 70 9.25 2.13 -5.05
N LEU A 71 7.98 2.44 -5.27
CA LEU A 71 7.54 3.64 -5.99
C LEU A 71 6.73 4.60 -5.12
N GLY A 72 6.03 4.09 -4.11
CA GLY A 72 5.21 4.84 -3.17
C GLY A 72 5.48 4.43 -1.72
N HIS A 73 5.27 5.36 -0.79
CA HIS A 73 5.39 5.18 0.64
C HIS A 73 4.25 5.93 1.34
N ALA A 74 3.29 5.18 1.87
CA ALA A 74 2.21 5.66 2.70
C ALA A 74 2.51 5.35 4.16
N ARG A 75 2.04 6.22 5.06
CA ARG A 75 2.04 5.97 6.51
C ARG A 75 0.65 6.12 7.06
N TYR A 76 0.25 5.13 7.83
CA TYR A 76 -1.06 5.06 8.47
C TYR A 76 -0.93 5.12 9.98
N SER A 77 -1.85 5.82 10.63
CA SER A 77 -1.94 5.93 12.09
C SER A 77 -3.21 5.26 12.59
N TYR A 78 -3.05 4.39 13.59
CA TYR A 78 -4.14 3.82 14.38
C TYR A 78 -4.20 4.47 15.79
N GLY A 79 -3.68 5.70 15.90
CA GLY A 79 -3.74 6.55 17.09
C GLY A 79 -2.66 6.27 18.13
N ARG A 80 -2.43 4.99 18.49
CA ARG A 80 -1.37 4.59 19.46
C ARG A 80 -0.01 4.32 18.80
N GLY A 81 0.01 4.13 17.49
CA GLY A 81 1.19 3.83 16.69
C GLY A 81 0.93 4.09 15.21
N PHE A 82 1.90 3.74 14.37
CA PHE A 82 1.80 3.83 12.93
C PHE A 82 2.47 2.63 12.27
N TRP A 83 2.02 2.31 11.06
CA TRP A 83 2.74 1.40 10.16
C TRP A 83 3.02 2.09 8.83
N ASP A 84 3.95 1.50 8.08
CA ASP A 84 4.34 1.98 6.77
C ASP A 84 3.90 0.99 5.68
N GLU A 85 3.33 1.51 4.60
CA GLU A 85 3.02 0.72 3.40
C GLU A 85 3.76 1.27 2.19
N PHE A 86 4.30 0.35 1.41
CA PHE A 86 5.11 0.68 0.25
C PHE A 86 4.48 0.09 -1.00
N CYS A 87 4.01 0.96 -1.90
CA CYS A 87 3.54 0.55 -3.23
C CYS A 87 4.74 0.43 -4.16
N GLY A 88 4.77 -0.60 -4.98
CA GLY A 88 5.85 -0.85 -5.92
C GLY A 88 5.46 -1.76 -7.06
N VAL A 89 6.43 -2.05 -7.92
CA VAL A 89 6.25 -2.92 -9.09
C VAL A 89 7.20 -4.11 -9.03
N ASP A 90 6.71 -5.26 -9.42
CA ASP A 90 7.53 -6.44 -9.68
C ASP A 90 8.23 -6.36 -11.06
N PRO A 91 9.16 -7.29 -11.38
CA PRO A 91 9.85 -7.31 -12.67
C PRO A 91 8.93 -7.49 -13.89
N GLU A 92 7.72 -8.00 -13.69
CA GLU A 92 6.72 -8.19 -14.74
C GLU A 92 5.84 -6.94 -14.93
N GLY A 93 6.00 -5.93 -14.07
CA GLY A 93 5.24 -4.68 -14.06
C GLY A 93 3.94 -4.77 -13.26
N GLY A 94 3.72 -5.87 -12.54
CA GLY A 94 2.59 -6.03 -11.62
C GLY A 94 2.75 -5.14 -10.39
N SER A 95 1.68 -4.48 -9.99
CA SER A 95 1.65 -3.69 -8.75
C SER A 95 1.60 -4.62 -7.53
N CYS A 96 2.34 -4.24 -6.49
CA CYS A 96 2.35 -4.94 -5.21
C CYS A 96 2.62 -3.94 -4.08
N TRP A 97 2.21 -4.35 -2.88
CA TRP A 97 2.34 -3.57 -1.67
C TRP A 97 3.17 -4.33 -0.66
N ILE A 98 4.02 -3.63 0.09
CA ILE A 98 4.74 -4.19 1.22
C ILE A 98 4.36 -3.39 2.46
N SER A 99 3.74 -4.03 3.44
CA SER A 99 3.42 -3.39 4.72
C SER A 99 4.46 -3.81 5.76
N VAL A 100 4.92 -2.84 6.55
CA VAL A 100 5.90 -3.00 7.62
C VAL A 100 5.31 -2.43 8.89
N ASP A 101 5.10 -3.30 9.89
CA ASP A 101 4.54 -2.92 11.19
C ASP A 101 5.25 -3.68 12.32
N GLU A 102 5.77 -2.98 13.31
CA GLU A 102 6.44 -3.52 14.52
C GLU A 102 7.40 -4.72 14.34
N GLY A 103 7.99 -4.91 13.15
CA GLY A 103 8.89 -6.01 12.82
C GLY A 103 8.29 -7.07 11.90
N ASP A 104 6.99 -7.03 11.65
CA ASP A 104 6.33 -7.86 10.65
C ASP A 104 6.43 -7.24 9.26
N VAL A 105 6.67 -8.08 8.25
CA VAL A 105 6.74 -7.68 6.86
C VAL A 105 5.81 -8.56 6.05
N VAL A 106 4.84 -7.96 5.36
CA VAL A 106 3.96 -8.66 4.44
C VAL A 106 4.08 -8.06 3.06
N ARG A 107 4.25 -8.91 2.04
CA ARG A 107 4.07 -8.50 0.64
C ARG A 107 2.74 -9.01 0.14
N GLN A 108 1.91 -8.10 -0.37
CA GLN A 108 0.56 -8.37 -0.83
C GLN A 108 0.28 -7.82 -2.22
N VAL A 109 -0.69 -8.43 -2.89
CA VAL A 109 -1.17 -8.04 -4.22
C VAL A 109 -2.69 -7.93 -4.20
N ARG A 110 -3.21 -6.95 -4.94
CA ARG A 110 -4.66 -6.75 -5.07
C ARG A 110 -5.28 -7.95 -5.79
N LEU A 111 -6.29 -8.56 -5.16
CA LEU A 111 -7.11 -9.58 -5.79
C LEU A 111 -8.00 -8.95 -6.85
N LYS A 112 -8.20 -9.65 -7.96
CA LYS A 112 -9.20 -9.25 -8.95
C LYS A 112 -10.59 -9.42 -8.35
N ASP A 113 -11.53 -8.57 -8.76
CA ASP A 113 -12.90 -8.58 -8.26
C ASP A 113 -13.60 -9.95 -8.46
N GLU A 114 -13.21 -10.72 -9.49
CA GLU A 114 -13.73 -12.07 -9.76
C GLU A 114 -13.23 -13.12 -8.76
N ASP A 115 -11.99 -12.95 -8.27
CA ASP A 115 -11.31 -13.85 -7.35
C ASP A 115 -11.49 -13.42 -5.89
N ALA A 116 -11.86 -12.16 -5.64
CA ALA A 116 -11.94 -11.60 -4.29
C ALA A 116 -13.07 -12.23 -3.43
N PRO A 117 -12.86 -12.38 -2.11
CA PRO A 117 -13.91 -12.79 -1.19
C PRO A 117 -15.15 -11.89 -1.30
N LYS A 118 -16.33 -12.52 -1.34
CA LYS A 118 -17.63 -11.81 -1.33
C LYS A 118 -18.16 -11.55 0.09
N ILE A 119 -17.33 -11.79 1.10
CA ILE A 119 -17.65 -11.64 2.52
C ILE A 119 -17.68 -10.15 2.87
N ARG A 120 -18.59 -9.74 3.74
CA ARG A 120 -18.83 -8.34 4.11
C ARG A 120 -18.89 -8.19 5.63
N PRO A 121 -18.55 -7.01 6.17
CA PRO A 121 -18.66 -6.73 7.60
C PRO A 121 -20.11 -6.86 8.08
N PRO A 122 -20.34 -7.09 9.39
CA PRO A 122 -19.36 -6.99 10.47
C PRO A 122 -18.48 -8.24 10.62
N PHE A 123 -17.17 -8.03 10.79
CA PHE A 123 -16.21 -9.08 11.16
C PHE A 123 -15.94 -9.05 12.66
N LYS A 124 -15.49 -10.17 13.20
CA LYS A 124 -15.02 -10.28 14.60
C LYS A 124 -13.65 -10.95 14.64
N ALA A 125 -12.78 -10.45 15.51
CA ALA A 125 -11.52 -11.13 15.80
C ALA A 125 -11.78 -12.57 16.25
N GLY A 126 -11.01 -13.51 15.70
CA GLY A 126 -11.15 -14.95 15.91
C GLY A 126 -12.20 -15.65 15.03
N GLU A 127 -12.94 -14.91 14.20
CA GLU A 127 -13.82 -15.51 13.18
C GLU A 127 -12.99 -16.14 12.05
N THR A 128 -13.50 -17.21 11.44
CA THR A 128 -12.88 -17.87 10.30
C THR A 128 -13.49 -17.37 8.99
N LEU A 129 -12.64 -17.01 8.02
CA LEU A 129 -12.98 -16.66 6.65
C LEU A 129 -12.46 -17.76 5.71
N ASP A 130 -13.34 -18.34 4.92
CA ASP A 130 -12.96 -19.31 3.88
C ASP A 130 -12.49 -18.58 2.62
N PHE A 131 -11.26 -18.85 2.18
CA PHE A 131 -10.71 -18.31 0.93
C PHE A 131 -9.69 -19.27 0.30
N ASP A 132 -9.81 -19.50 -1.01
CA ASP A 132 -8.91 -20.38 -1.79
C ASP A 132 -8.62 -21.74 -1.13
N ALA A 133 -9.70 -22.41 -0.69
CA ALA A 133 -9.66 -23.70 0.03
C ALA A 133 -8.82 -23.71 1.32
N SER A 134 -8.60 -22.52 1.91
CA SER A 134 -7.89 -22.33 3.18
C SER A 134 -8.74 -21.53 4.16
N ASP A 135 -8.54 -21.82 5.44
CA ASP A 135 -9.22 -21.14 6.54
C ASP A 135 -8.33 -20.00 7.06
N PHE A 136 -8.83 -18.77 6.98
CA PHE A 136 -8.16 -17.58 7.52
C PHE A 136 -8.82 -17.19 8.84
N THR A 137 -8.04 -16.94 9.89
CA THR A 137 -8.57 -16.42 11.15
C THR A 137 -8.43 -14.91 11.17
N VAL A 138 -9.52 -14.18 11.40
CA VAL A 138 -9.50 -12.73 11.56
C VAL A 138 -8.65 -12.36 12.76
N THR A 139 -7.54 -11.68 12.52
CA THR A 139 -6.60 -11.22 13.55
C THR A 139 -6.87 -9.79 13.94
N GLU A 140 -7.34 -8.95 13.00
CA GLU A 140 -7.49 -7.52 13.21
C GLU A 140 -8.73 -6.97 12.48
N VAL A 141 -9.46 -6.09 13.17
CA VAL A 141 -10.58 -5.34 12.61
C VAL A 141 -10.49 -3.93 13.17
N GLU A 142 -9.80 -3.04 12.47
CA GLU A 142 -9.52 -1.69 12.95
C GLU A 142 -9.78 -0.63 11.87
N THR A 143 -9.48 0.62 12.24
CA THR A 143 -9.52 1.76 11.34
C THR A 143 -8.22 2.52 11.45
N ALA A 144 -7.71 3.05 10.33
CA ALA A 144 -6.51 3.86 10.35
C ALA A 144 -6.60 5.05 9.41
N GLU A 145 -5.94 6.12 9.82
CA GLU A 145 -5.86 7.37 9.06
C GLU A 145 -4.57 7.40 8.24
N CYS A 146 -4.67 7.68 6.94
CA CYS A 146 -3.51 7.98 6.12
C CYS A 146 -2.96 9.36 6.51
N ILE A 147 -1.78 9.41 7.12
CA ILE A 147 -1.19 10.65 7.65
C ILE A 147 -0.09 11.22 6.77
N ALA A 148 0.52 10.39 5.91
CA ALA A 148 1.55 10.85 4.98
C ALA A 148 1.63 9.95 3.74
N LEU A 149 1.98 10.56 2.61
CA LEU A 149 2.21 9.92 1.32
C LEU A 149 3.52 10.42 0.72
N ARG A 150 4.25 9.59 0.00
CA ARG A 150 5.36 9.98 -0.87
C ARG A 150 5.38 9.07 -2.09
N GLY A 151 5.70 9.58 -3.26
CA GLY A 151 5.83 8.73 -4.46
C GLY A 151 4.48 8.34 -5.08
N GLN A 152 4.39 7.19 -5.73
CA GLN A 152 3.33 6.77 -6.66
C GLN A 152 2.51 5.59 -6.11
N PHE A 153 1.20 5.62 -6.31
CA PHE A 153 0.26 4.59 -5.83
C PHE A 153 -0.74 4.20 -6.92
N ASP A 154 -1.11 2.93 -6.96
CA ASP A 154 -2.16 2.37 -7.83
C ASP A 154 -3.55 2.43 -7.19
N GLU A 155 -3.64 2.82 -5.92
CA GLU A 155 -4.89 3.07 -5.21
C GLU A 155 -5.12 4.56 -4.90
N MET A 156 -6.39 4.92 -4.74
CA MET A 156 -6.79 6.28 -4.37
C MET A 156 -6.54 6.48 -2.89
N LEU A 157 -5.45 7.17 -2.57
CA LEU A 157 -5.09 7.53 -1.20
C LEU A 157 -5.09 9.04 -1.01
N GLN A 158 -5.64 9.49 0.12
CA GLN A 158 -5.60 10.88 0.52
C GLN A 158 -5.20 11.03 1.99
N VAL A 159 -4.32 11.99 2.26
CA VAL A 159 -3.98 12.35 3.65
C VAL A 159 -5.23 12.88 4.38
N GLY A 160 -5.46 12.37 5.58
CA GLY A 160 -6.64 12.61 6.41
C GLY A 160 -7.80 11.64 6.15
N GLU A 161 -7.68 10.74 5.17
CA GLU A 161 -8.68 9.70 4.92
C GLU A 161 -8.53 8.56 5.93
N THR A 162 -9.67 8.10 6.47
CA THR A 162 -9.72 6.96 7.38
C THR A 162 -10.24 5.72 6.66
N HIS A 163 -9.43 4.67 6.67
CA HIS A 163 -9.73 3.38 6.06
C HIS A 163 -10.21 2.40 7.13
N ARG A 164 -11.22 1.60 6.78
CA ARG A 164 -11.69 0.49 7.63
C ARG A 164 -11.18 -0.80 7.01
N PHE A 165 -10.46 -1.59 7.78
CA PHE A 165 -9.85 -2.81 7.25
C PHE A 165 -10.06 -4.03 8.15
N VAL A 166 -9.90 -5.20 7.55
CA VAL A 166 -9.82 -6.50 8.22
C VAL A 166 -8.54 -7.19 7.77
N ASN A 167 -7.78 -7.72 8.71
CA ASN A 167 -6.69 -8.65 8.43
C ASN A 167 -7.09 -10.02 8.96
N ALA A 168 -6.92 -11.04 8.13
CA ALA A 168 -7.09 -12.43 8.52
C ALA A 168 -5.86 -13.24 8.08
N SER A 169 -5.35 -14.10 8.96
CA SER A 169 -4.14 -14.87 8.71
C SER A 169 -4.43 -16.37 8.61
N ALA A 170 -3.75 -17.04 7.69
CA ALA A 170 -3.67 -18.49 7.64
C ALA A 170 -2.29 -18.91 8.19
N GLY A 171 -2.19 -19.00 9.51
CA GLY A 171 -0.91 -19.16 10.21
C GLY A 171 0.06 -18.01 9.94
N ASP A 172 1.36 -18.30 9.97
CA ASP A 172 2.44 -17.33 9.71
C ASP A 172 2.82 -17.28 8.21
N GLU A 173 1.98 -17.79 7.32
CA GLU A 173 2.32 -17.94 5.90
C GLU A 173 1.61 -16.92 5.00
N ALA A 174 0.32 -16.67 5.26
CA ALA A 174 -0.52 -15.90 4.36
C ALA A 174 -1.42 -14.91 5.10
N LEU A 175 -1.66 -13.78 4.44
CA LEU A 175 -2.56 -12.72 4.85
C LEU A 175 -3.67 -12.57 3.82
N LEU A 176 -4.90 -12.44 4.30
CA LEU A 176 -6.03 -11.93 3.54
C LEU A 176 -6.46 -10.60 4.17
N SER A 177 -6.22 -9.51 3.45
CA SER A 177 -6.53 -8.16 3.92
C SER A 177 -7.66 -7.56 3.09
N GLY A 178 -8.65 -6.96 3.74
CA GLY A 178 -9.80 -6.35 3.08
C GLY A 178 -10.04 -4.94 3.58
N GLU A 179 -10.26 -3.99 2.67
CA GLU A 179 -10.65 -2.62 2.97
C GLU A 179 -12.09 -2.35 2.51
N PHE A 180 -12.85 -1.55 3.28
CA PHE A 180 -14.29 -1.35 3.06
C PHE A 180 -14.72 0.12 3.17
N TRP A 181 -15.49 0.58 2.18
CA TRP A 181 -16.13 1.91 2.15
C TRP A 181 -17.42 1.83 1.34
N ASP A 182 -18.47 2.57 1.71
CA ASP A 182 -19.69 2.80 0.91
C ASP A 182 -20.17 1.63 0.02
N GLY A 183 -20.32 0.43 0.60
CA GLY A 183 -20.80 -0.77 -0.11
C GLY A 183 -19.76 -1.44 -1.04
N ASN A 184 -18.57 -0.88 -1.16
CA ASN A 184 -17.43 -1.40 -1.91
C ASN A 184 -16.43 -2.09 -0.98
N ALA A 185 -15.58 -2.92 -1.59
CA ALA A 185 -14.46 -3.54 -0.92
C ALA A 185 -13.34 -3.78 -1.92
N ILE A 186 -12.10 -3.69 -1.45
CA ILE A 186 -10.94 -4.28 -2.13
C ILE A 186 -10.33 -5.31 -1.20
N TRP A 187 -9.75 -6.33 -1.80
CA TRP A 187 -9.07 -7.40 -1.09
C TRP A 187 -7.67 -7.58 -1.63
N PHE A 188 -6.77 -7.92 -0.74
CA PHE A 188 -5.38 -8.22 -1.01
C PHE A 188 -5.06 -9.60 -0.45
N PHE A 189 -4.24 -10.34 -1.20
CA PHE A 189 -3.63 -11.56 -0.72
C PHE A 189 -2.14 -11.35 -0.57
N GLY A 190 -1.61 -11.71 0.59
CA GLY A 190 -0.22 -11.49 0.96
C GLY A 190 0.44 -12.70 1.56
N ARG A 191 1.77 -12.61 1.64
CA ARG A 191 2.61 -13.58 2.35
C ARG A 191 3.50 -12.85 3.34
N TRP A 192 3.58 -13.41 4.53
CA TRP A 192 4.47 -12.92 5.59
C TRP A 192 5.91 -13.29 5.26
N TYR A 193 6.83 -12.42 5.67
CA TYR A 193 8.26 -12.59 5.55
C TYR A 193 8.94 -12.20 6.85
N ASP A 194 9.99 -12.92 7.19
CA ASP A 194 10.85 -12.55 8.30
C ASP A 194 11.59 -11.23 7.94
N PRO A 195 11.61 -10.22 8.82
CA PRO A 195 12.33 -8.96 8.59
C PRO A 195 13.83 -9.15 8.34
N PHE A 196 14.44 -10.22 8.86
CA PHE A 196 15.85 -10.57 8.64
C PHE A 196 16.12 -11.14 7.24
N ASP A 197 15.08 -11.62 6.54
CA ASP A 197 15.18 -12.12 5.16
C ASP A 197 15.02 -11.00 4.11
N VAL A 198 14.68 -9.78 4.53
CA VAL A 198 14.53 -8.61 3.66
C VAL A 198 15.90 -8.20 3.11
N LYS A 199 16.07 -8.27 1.79
CA LYS A 199 17.26 -7.75 1.12
C LYS A 199 16.91 -6.48 0.35
N VAL A 200 17.75 -5.47 0.46
CA VAL A 200 17.53 -4.17 -0.14
C VAL A 200 18.72 -3.78 -1.01
N GLU A 201 18.48 -3.64 -2.31
CA GLU A 201 19.40 -2.99 -3.24
C GLU A 201 19.03 -1.50 -3.27
N ARG A 202 19.88 -0.69 -2.63
CA ARG A 202 19.62 0.75 -2.45
C ARG A 202 19.80 1.50 -3.77
N GLN A 203 18.91 2.46 -4.04
CA GLN A 203 19.12 3.37 -5.15
C GLN A 203 20.37 4.22 -4.90
N THR A 204 21.39 4.07 -5.75
CA THR A 204 22.61 4.90 -5.76
C THR A 204 22.40 6.23 -6.46
#